data_AF-A0A7J9F624-F1
#
_entry.id   AF-A0A7J9F624-F1
#
_cell.length_a   1.000
_cell.length_b   1.000
_cell.length_c   1.000
_cell.angle_alpha   90.00
_cell.angle_beta   90.00
_cell.angle_gamma   90.00
#
_symmetry.space_group_name_H-M   'P 1'
#
loop_
_entity.id
_entity.type
_entity.pdbx_description
1 polymer ?
#
loop_
_entity_poly.entity_id
_entity_poly.type
_entity_poly.pdbx_seq_one_letter_code
_entity_poly.pdbx_strand_id
1 'polypeptide(L)' 'MCSIFYAELWGIFDGLIFLQDRGLNSILIHMDGLEVVHTLQRSNTTSSSSTMVRRIHQKL' A
#
# COMPACT_ATOMS: atom_id res chain seq x y z
N MET A 1 -10.10 -15.17 -7.57
CA MET A 1 -8.84 -14.98 -8.33
C MET A 1 -8.01 -13.92 -7.61
N CYS A 2 -6.76 -14.22 -7.25
CA CYS A 2 -5.82 -13.25 -6.71
C CYS A 2 -4.95 -12.77 -7.88
N SER A 3 -4.95 -11.46 -8.19
CA SER A 3 -4.00 -10.92 -9.16
C SER A 3 -2.69 -10.60 -8.46
N ILE A 4 -1.58 -10.59 -9.21
CA ILE A 4 -0.26 -10.20 -8.70
C ILE A 4 -0.35 -8.80 -8.07
N PHE A 5 -1.05 -7.87 -8.71
CA PHE A 5 -1.34 -6.54 -8.20
C PHE A 5 -2.02 -6.55 -6.80
N TYR A 6 -3.06 -7.38 -6.62
CA TYR A 6 -3.72 -7.49 -5.31
C TYR A 6 -2.80 -8.12 -4.27
N ALA A 7 -2.00 -9.12 -4.64
CA ALA A 7 -1.04 -9.76 -3.74
C ALA A 7 0.04 -8.77 -3.25
N GLU A 8 0.57 -7.93 -4.14
CA GLU A 8 1.54 -6.89 -3.79
C GLU A 8 0.94 -5.86 -2.82
N LEU A 9 -0.27 -5.35 -3.10
CA LEU A 9 -0.94 -4.41 -2.20
C LEU A 9 -1.21 -5.01 -0.81
N TRP A 10 -1.59 -6.30 -0.73
CA TRP A 10 -1.74 -6.99 0.55
C TRP A 10 -0.42 -7.11 1.30
N GLY A 11 0.68 -7.43 0.61
CA GLY A 11 2.01 -7.49 1.21
C GLY A 11 2.44 -6.15 1.81
N ILE A 12 2.15 -5.04 1.12
CA ILE A 12 2.42 -3.69 1.64
C ILE A 12 1.58 -3.42 2.89
N PHE A 13 0.28 -3.69 2.82
CA PHE A 13 -0.63 -3.42 3.93
C PHE A 13 -0.25 -4.20 5.20
N ASP A 14 0.07 -5.49 5.04
CA ASP A 14 0.53 -6.34 6.13
C ASP A 14 1.87 -5.86 6.71
N GLY A 15 2.84 -5.53 5.84
CA GLY A 15 4.12 -4.94 6.24
C GLY A 15 3.95 -3.63 7.02
N LEU A 16 3.04 -2.74 6.59
CA LEU A 16 2.74 -1.50 7.30
C LEU A 16 2.19 -1.75 8.70
N ILE A 17 1.22 -2.67 8.84
CA ILE A 17 0.67 -3.02 10.15
C ILE A 17 1.76 -3.56 11.07
N PHE A 18 2.56 -4.49 10.55
CA PHE A 18 3.63 -5.12 11.30
C PHE A 18 4.70 -4.12 11.78
N LEU A 19 5.07 -3.16 10.93
CA LEU A 19 6.06 -2.13 11.27
C LEU A 19 5.50 -1.11 12.27
N GLN A 20 4.23 -0.72 12.11
CA GLN A 20 3.54 0.17 13.06
C GLN A 20 3.43 -0.46 14.45
N ASP A 21 3.10 -1.75 14.53
CA ASP A 21 3.02 -2.48 15.80
C ASP A 21 4.37 -2.50 16.54
N ARG A 22 5.46 -2.38 15.80
CA ARG A 22 6.84 -2.27 16.33
C ARG A 22 7.28 -0.84 16.63
N GLY A 23 6.41 0.16 16.43
CA GLY A 23 6.72 1.58 16.66
C GLY A 23 7.67 2.20 15.61
N LEU A 24 7.78 1.59 14.43
CA LEU A 24 8.60 2.13 13.34
C LEU A 24 7.78 3.12 12.52
N ASN A 25 8.13 4.41 12.64
CA ASN A 25 7.34 5.51 12.06
C ASN A 25 7.94 6.09 10.77
N SER A 26 9.14 5.65 10.37
CA SER A 26 9.80 6.08 9.14
C SER A 26 10.34 4.85 8.43
N ILE A 27 9.74 4.55 7.28
CA ILE A 27 10.00 3.32 6.53
C ILE A 27 10.14 3.65 5.05
N LEU A 28 11.10 3.01 4.40
CA LEU A 28 11.27 3.07 2.96
C LEU A 28 10.80 1.73 2.38
N ILE A 29 9.74 1.77 1.58
CA ILE A 29 9.18 0.57 0.94
C ILE A 29 9.71 0.53 -0.49
N HIS A 30 10.44 -0.54 -0.83
CA HIS A 30 10.93 -0.81 -2.18
C HIS A 30 10.02 -1.83 -2.87
N MET A 31 9.62 -1.54 -4.11
CA MET A 31 8.67 -2.37 -4.86
C MET A 31 8.98 -2.32 -6.35
N ASP A 32 8.89 -3.47 -7.00
CA ASP A 32 9.15 -3.62 -8.44
C ASP A 32 7.88 -3.42 -9.29
N GLY A 33 6.70 -3.48 -8.67
CA GLY A 33 5.40 -3.29 -9.32
C GLY A 33 5.13 -1.83 -9.67
N LEU A 34 5.50 -1.41 -10.88
CA LEU A 34 5.27 -0.03 -11.38
C LEU A 34 3.78 0.39 -11.28
N GLU A 35 2.86 -0.53 -11.56
CA GLU A 35 1.41 -0.29 -11.44
C GLU A 35 1.00 0.04 -10.00
N VAL A 36 1.58 -0.66 -9.02
CA VAL A 36 1.32 -0.43 -7.59
C VAL A 36 1.91 0.90 -7.14
N VAL A 37 3.13 1.22 -7.56
CA VAL A 37 3.78 2.51 -7.29
C VAL A 37 2.94 3.67 -7.82
N HIS A 38 2.51 3.61 -9.09
CA HIS A 38 1.64 4.64 -9.67
C HIS A 38 0.30 4.74 -8.95
N THR A 39 -0.30 3.60 -8.58
CA THR A 39 -1.59 3.59 -7.87
C THR A 39 -1.47 4.27 -6.51
N LEU A 40 -0.41 4.00 -5.76
CA LEU A 40 -0.18 4.63 -4.46
C LEU A 40 0.20 6.12 -4.59
N GLN A 41 0.96 6.51 -5.60
CA GLN A 41 1.31 7.93 -5.80
C GLN A 41 0.13 8.81 -6.24
N ARG A 42 -0.88 8.22 -6.90
CA ARG A 42 -1.99 8.96 -7.54
C ARG A 42 -3.16 9.30 -6.60
N SER A 43 -3.13 8.83 -5.35
CA SER A 43 -4.29 8.78 -4.44
C SER A 43 -4.59 10.05 -3.64
N ASN A 44 -3.94 11.19 -3.92
CA ASN A 44 -4.37 12.50 -3.40
C ASN A 44 -5.73 12.96 -3.95
N THR A 45 -6.42 12.12 -4.73
CA THR A 45 -7.76 12.36 -5.23
C THR A 45 -8.71 11.36 -4.57
N THR A 46 -9.80 11.91 -4.03
CA THR A 46 -10.91 11.31 -3.27
C THR A 46 -11.64 10.11 -3.92
N SER A 47 -11.09 9.49 -4.96
CA SER A 47 -11.75 8.47 -5.80
C SER A 47 -10.91 7.23 -6.10
N SER A 48 -9.90 6.87 -5.27
CA SER A 48 -9.27 5.55 -5.39
C SER A 48 -10.34 4.46 -5.27
N SER A 49 -10.62 3.77 -6.38
CA SER A 49 -11.73 2.81 -6.52
C SER A 49 -11.51 1.56 -5.66
N SER A 50 -10.26 1.32 -5.25
CA SER A 50 -9.87 0.20 -4.40
C SER A 50 -9.88 0.59 -2.92
N THR A 51 -10.74 -0.08 -2.15
CA THR A 51 -10.82 0.06 -0.69
C THR A 51 -9.48 -0.24 0.00
N MET A 52 -8.65 -1.10 -0.59
CA MET A 52 -7.34 -1.47 -0.06
C MET A 52 -6.29 -0.37 -0.23
N VAL A 53 -6.24 0.28 -1.39
CA VAL A 53 -5.34 1.42 -1.64
C VAL A 53 -5.62 2.53 -0.61
N ARG A 54 -6.90 2.84 -0.37
CA ARG A 54 -7.30 3.80 0.66
C ARG A 54 -6.81 3.42 2.06
N ARG A 55 -6.86 2.13 2.42
CA ARG A 55 -6.38 1.66 3.72
C ARG A 55 -4.87 1.75 3.86
N ILE A 56 -4.12 1.48 2.80
CA ILE A 56 -2.67 1.67 2.76
C ILE A 56 -2.34 3.16 2.95
N HIS A 57 -3.08 4.07 2.31
CA HIS A 57 -2.88 5.51 2.50
C HIS A 57 -3.21 6.03 3.91
N GLN A 58 -4.11 5.40 4.64
CA GLN A 58 -4.37 5.74 6.05
C GLN A 58 -3.25 5.28 6.99
N LYS A 59 -2.30 4.48 6.48
CA LYS A 59 -1.24 3.83 7.23
C LYS A 59 0.16 4.34 6.87
N LEU A 60 0.31 4.94 5.70
CA LEU A 60 1.46 5.76 5.31
C LEU A 60 1.36 7.13 5.99
#